data_AF-A0A947GNB5-F1
#
_entry.id   AF-A0A947GNB5-F1
#
_cell.length_a   1.000
_cell.length_b   1.000
_cell.length_c   1.000
_cell.angle_alpha   90.00
_cell.angle_beta   90.00
_cell.angle_gamma   90.00
#
_symmetry.space_group_name_H-M   'P 1'
#
loop_
_entity.id
_entity.type
_entity.pdbx_description
1 polymer ?
#
loop_
_entity_poly.entity_id
_entity_poly.type
_entity_poly.pdbx_seq_one_letter_code
_entity_poly.pdbx_strand_id
1 'polypeptide(L)'
;MNRNLWLLAICQGLFLTNNVTFIAINGLVGLNLAPLGWMATLPVMGYVVGGALSTGLVARTQRRFGRKASFQLGLLVAVLSALLCCYAAYSHNFWLLVAATVVAGYYNANAQLYRFAAAELALPAFREKAVSLVMAGGLIGAVAGPNLASGTRSLTEVPFAGAYLALAGVALLAM
;
A
#
# COMPACT_ATOMS: atom_id res chain seq x y z
N MET A 1 18.46 -18.08 12.83
CA MET A 1 17.48 -17.06 12.37
C MET A 1 17.76 -16.80 10.88
N ASN A 2 16.88 -17.17 9.96
CA ASN A 2 17.17 -17.14 8.52
C ASN A 2 17.24 -15.70 7.97
N ARG A 3 18.24 -15.41 7.13
CA ARG A 3 18.41 -14.12 6.41
C ARG A 3 17.16 -13.73 5.61
N ASN A 4 16.46 -14.72 5.06
CA ASN A 4 15.20 -14.51 4.33
C ASN A 4 14.06 -13.99 5.21
N LEU A 5 14.05 -14.28 6.52
CA LEU A 5 13.03 -13.80 7.45
C LEU A 5 13.17 -12.30 7.70
N TRP A 6 14.42 -11.81 7.80
CA TRP A 6 14.72 -10.38 7.95
C TRP A 6 14.40 -9.59 6.67
N LEU A 7 14.73 -10.13 5.49
CA LEU A 7 14.35 -9.51 4.21
C LEU A 7 12.83 -9.42 4.06
N LEU A 8 12.09 -10.47 4.45
CA LEU A 8 10.62 -10.44 4.45
C LEU A 8 10.05 -9.41 5.45
N ALA A 9 10.65 -9.28 6.63
CA ALA A 9 10.24 -8.27 7.61
C ALA A 9 10.46 -6.84 7.08
N ILE A 10 11.57 -6.59 6.40
CA ILE A 10 11.85 -5.29 5.75
C ILE A 10 10.88 -5.04 4.60
N CYS A 11 10.67 -6.01 3.70
CA CYS A 11 9.71 -5.89 2.60
C CYS A 11 8.29 -5.62 3.13
N GLN A 12 7.86 -6.31 4.19
CA GLN A 12 6.56 -6.08 4.79
C GLN A 12 6.47 -4.72 5.50
N GLY A 13 7.54 -4.28 6.16
CA GLY A 13 7.63 -2.93 6.71
C GLY A 13 7.45 -1.85 5.63
N LEU A 14 8.15 -1.98 4.50
CA LEU A 14 7.98 -1.10 3.34
C LEU A 14 6.56 -1.17 2.77
N PHE A 15 5.97 -2.37 2.72
CA PHE A 15 4.61 -2.57 2.23
C PHE A 15 3.58 -1.86 3.11
N LEU A 16 3.69 -2.01 4.43
CA LEU A 16 2.84 -1.34 5.41
C LEU A 16 3.07 0.16 5.40
N THR A 17 4.32 0.62 5.24
CA THR A 17 4.65 2.04 5.05
C THR A 17 3.84 2.61 3.91
N ASN A 18 3.92 1.99 2.73
CA ASN A 18 3.18 2.44 1.57
C ASN A 18 1.67 2.38 1.83
N ASN A 19 1.15 1.35 2.49
CA ASN A 19 -0.28 1.23 2.83
C ASN A 19 -0.80 2.37 3.72
N VAL A 20 -0.12 2.63 4.84
CA VAL A 20 -0.49 3.66 5.83
C VAL A 20 -0.39 5.05 5.21
N THR A 21 0.67 5.29 4.46
CA THR A 21 0.90 6.55 3.76
C THR A 21 -0.16 6.80 2.69
N PHE A 22 -0.53 5.76 1.94
CA PHE A 22 -1.59 5.83 0.93
C PHE A 22 -2.93 6.22 1.56
N ILE A 23 -3.31 5.62 2.69
CA ILE A 23 -4.55 5.96 3.40
C ILE A 23 -4.53 7.42 3.87
N ALA A 24 -3.42 7.85 4.50
CA ALA A 24 -3.28 9.22 5.01
C ALA A 24 -3.37 10.27 3.90
N ILE A 25 -2.67 10.06 2.78
CA ILE A 25 -2.67 10.99 1.64
C ILE A 25 -4.03 11.01 0.96
N ASN A 26 -4.65 9.85 0.67
CA ASN A 26 -5.92 9.84 -0.04
C ASN A 26 -7.06 10.49 0.76
N GLY A 27 -7.01 10.48 2.10
CA GLY A 27 -7.94 11.26 2.91
C GLY A 27 -7.76 12.77 2.74
N LEU A 28 -6.51 13.25 2.69
CA LEU A 28 -6.19 14.67 2.51
C LEU A 28 -6.45 15.15 1.07
N VAL A 29 -6.08 14.35 0.08
CA VAL A 29 -6.32 14.61 -1.34
C VAL A 29 -7.81 14.52 -1.64
N GLY A 30 -8.51 13.54 -1.06
CA GLY A 30 -9.96 13.44 -1.11
C GLY A 30 -10.64 14.69 -0.56
N LEU A 31 -10.17 15.26 0.55
CA LEU A 31 -10.70 16.52 1.09
C LEU A 31 -10.45 17.72 0.16
N ASN A 32 -9.31 17.75 -0.56
CA ASN A 32 -8.98 18.86 -1.47
C ASN A 32 -9.71 18.77 -2.82
N LEU A 33 -9.94 17.57 -3.35
CA LEU A 33 -10.58 17.37 -4.66
C LEU A 33 -12.08 17.09 -4.59
N ALA A 34 -12.63 16.78 -3.40
CA ALA A 34 -14.04 16.40 -3.30
C ALA A 34 -14.96 17.58 -3.66
N PRO A 35 -15.95 17.37 -4.55
CA PRO A 35 -16.92 18.40 -4.88
C PRO A 35 -17.90 18.70 -3.73
N LEU A 36 -18.06 17.76 -2.79
CA LEU A 36 -18.88 17.89 -1.59
C LEU A 36 -18.13 17.31 -0.39
N GLY A 37 -18.20 17.96 0.78
CA GLY A 37 -17.41 17.56 1.96
C GLY A 37 -17.64 16.13 2.45
N TRP A 38 -18.84 15.56 2.26
CA TRP A 38 -19.12 14.16 2.61
C TRP A 38 -18.42 13.16 1.67
N MET A 39 -18.02 13.58 0.47
CA MET A 39 -17.33 12.74 -0.52
C MET A 39 -15.84 12.61 -0.23
N ALA A 40 -15.27 13.42 0.67
CA ALA A 40 -13.83 13.44 0.97
C ALA A 40 -13.27 12.06 1.40
N THR A 41 -14.11 11.21 1.99
CA THR A 41 -13.72 9.86 2.46
C THR A 41 -13.97 8.76 1.43
N LEU A 42 -14.62 9.04 0.29
CA LEU A 42 -14.85 8.04 -0.76
C LEU A 42 -13.56 7.41 -1.31
N PRO A 43 -12.44 8.12 -1.48
CA PRO A 43 -11.19 7.49 -1.91
C PRO A 43 -10.70 6.45 -0.90
N VAL A 44 -10.79 6.75 0.40
CA VAL A 44 -10.43 5.82 1.49
C VAL A 44 -11.40 4.65 1.54
N MET A 45 -12.70 4.89 1.36
CA MET A 45 -13.70 3.82 1.24
C MET A 45 -13.41 2.92 0.03
N GLY A 46 -13.12 3.51 -1.13
CA GLY A 46 -12.77 2.79 -2.36
C GLY A 46 -11.57 1.88 -2.15
N TYR A 47 -10.57 2.34 -1.41
CA TYR A 47 -9.41 1.53 -1.03
C TYR A 47 -9.78 0.28 -0.22
N VAL A 48 -10.64 0.44 0.80
CA VAL A 48 -11.10 -0.67 1.65
C VAL A 48 -12.00 -1.64 0.86
N VAL A 49 -12.96 -1.12 0.10
CA VAL A 49 -13.88 -1.91 -0.74
C VAL A 49 -13.11 -2.66 -1.83
N GLY A 50 -12.19 -1.98 -2.51
CA GLY A 50 -11.30 -2.59 -3.50
C GLY A 50 -10.45 -3.70 -2.90
N GLY A 51 -9.98 -3.53 -1.66
CA GLY A 51 -9.28 -4.58 -0.91
C GLY A 51 -10.17 -5.78 -0.60
N ALA A 52 -11.38 -5.55 -0.12
CA ALA A 52 -12.33 -6.62 0.16
C ALA A 52 -12.67 -7.42 -1.11
N LEU A 53 -12.97 -6.75 -2.23
CA LEU A 53 -13.25 -7.38 -3.52
C LEU A 53 -12.04 -8.13 -4.08
N SER A 54 -10.84 -7.55 -3.92
CA SER A 54 -9.61 -8.13 -4.45
C SER A 54 -9.07 -9.29 -3.62
N THR A 55 -9.45 -9.41 -2.35
CA THR A 55 -8.94 -10.47 -1.45
C THR A 55 -9.14 -11.87 -2.04
N GLY A 56 -10.31 -12.14 -2.61
CA GLY A 56 -10.59 -13.41 -3.29
C GLY A 56 -9.73 -13.62 -4.55
N LEU A 57 -9.50 -12.57 -5.34
CA LEU A 57 -8.62 -12.63 -6.52
C LEU A 57 -7.17 -12.90 -6.12
N VAL A 58 -6.64 -12.16 -5.15
CA VAL A 58 -5.25 -12.31 -4.69
C VAL A 58 -5.04 -13.72 -4.14
N ALA A 59 -5.98 -14.26 -3.36
CA ALA A 59 -5.89 -15.63 -2.86
C ALA A 59 -5.82 -16.67 -4.00
N ARG A 60 -6.59 -16.48 -5.09
CA ARG A 60 -6.51 -17.34 -6.27
C ARG A 60 -5.19 -17.18 -7.03
N THR A 61 -4.70 -15.94 -7.19
CA THR A 61 -3.41 -15.66 -7.84
C THR A 61 -2.25 -16.27 -7.05
N GLN A 62 -2.27 -16.19 -5.72
CA GLN A 62 -1.26 -16.82 -4.86
C GLN A 62 -1.26 -18.35 -4.96
N ARG A 63 -2.44 -18.98 -5.05
CA ARG A 63 -2.54 -20.43 -5.25
C ARG A 63 -2.04 -20.87 -6.63
N ARG A 64 -2.27 -20.07 -7.67
CA ARG A 64 -1.96 -20.45 -9.06
C ARG A 64 -0.53 -20.11 -9.50
N PHE A 65 -0.02 -18.93 -9.14
CA PHE A 65 1.29 -18.42 -9.57
C PHE A 65 2.36 -18.49 -8.47
N GLY A 66 2.00 -18.93 -7.27
CA GLY A 66 2.88 -18.94 -6.11
C GLY A 66 2.99 -17.58 -5.42
N ARG A 67 3.48 -17.59 -4.17
CA ARG A 67 3.55 -16.40 -3.31
C ARG A 67 4.39 -15.26 -3.91
N LYS A 68 5.59 -15.58 -4.41
CA LYS A 68 6.56 -14.56 -4.88
C LYS A 68 6.01 -13.77 -6.07
N ALA A 69 5.47 -14.45 -7.08
CA ALA A 69 4.89 -13.80 -8.25
C ALA A 69 3.65 -12.96 -7.90
N SER A 70 2.81 -13.45 -6.98
CA SER A 70 1.66 -12.67 -6.51
C SER A 70 2.08 -11.40 -5.77
N PHE A 71 3.16 -11.43 -4.99
CA PHE A 71 3.67 -10.23 -4.31
C PHE A 71 4.23 -9.21 -5.31
N GLN A 72 5.01 -9.65 -6.29
CA GLN A 72 5.50 -8.77 -7.36
C GLN A 72 4.36 -8.14 -8.16
N LEU A 73 3.32 -8.91 -8.48
CA LEU A 73 2.11 -8.37 -9.13
C LEU A 73 1.42 -7.30 -8.27
N GLY A 74 1.28 -7.53 -6.96
CA GLY A 74 0.68 -6.52 -6.09
C GLY A 74 1.51 -5.25 -6.00
N LEU A 75 2.84 -5.36 -6.02
CA LEU A 75 3.75 -4.21 -6.03
C LEU A 75 3.65 -3.41 -7.33
N LEU A 76 3.53 -4.12 -8.46
CA LEU A 76 3.32 -3.53 -9.77
C LEU A 76 1.97 -2.77 -9.82
N VAL A 77 0.92 -3.36 -9.25
CA VAL A 77 -0.38 -2.69 -9.08
C VAL A 77 -0.26 -1.48 -8.13
N ALA A 78 0.59 -1.55 -7.11
CA ALA A 78 0.86 -0.41 -6.22
C ALA A 78 1.49 0.76 -6.97
N VAL A 79 2.50 0.49 -7.80
CA VAL A 79 3.16 1.51 -8.63
C VAL A 79 2.16 2.12 -9.61
N LEU A 80 1.40 1.29 -10.34
CA LEU A 80 0.41 1.77 -11.30
C LEU A 80 -0.69 2.60 -10.64
N SER A 81 -1.21 2.16 -9.50
CA SER A 81 -2.24 2.89 -8.77
C SER A 81 -1.72 4.19 -8.15
N ALA A 82 -0.48 4.21 -7.63
CA ALA A 82 0.15 5.45 -7.16
C ALA A 82 0.37 6.46 -8.29
N LEU A 83 0.81 6.02 -9.47
CA LEU A 83 0.94 6.87 -10.65
C LEU A 83 -0.42 7.39 -11.13
N LEU A 84 -1.46 6.55 -11.13
CA LEU A 84 -2.84 6.94 -11.43
C LEU A 84 -3.37 7.97 -10.43
N CYS A 85 -3.10 7.80 -9.13
CA CYS A 85 -3.48 8.80 -8.13
C CYS A 85 -2.71 10.10 -8.29
N CYS A 86 -1.42 10.05 -8.65
CA CYS A 86 -0.64 11.24 -8.98
C CYS A 86 -1.27 11.98 -10.18
N TYR A 87 -1.62 11.25 -11.23
CA TYR A 87 -2.30 11.81 -12.40
C TYR A 87 -3.69 12.38 -12.05
N ALA A 88 -4.46 11.70 -11.19
CA ALA A 88 -5.75 12.20 -10.69
C ALA A 88 -5.60 13.51 -9.92
N ALA A 89 -4.55 13.63 -9.09
CA ALA A 89 -4.25 14.84 -8.35
C ALA A 89 -3.88 16.01 -9.30
N TYR A 90 -3.07 15.76 -10.33
CA TYR A 90 -2.71 16.77 -11.34
C TYR A 90 -3.91 17.21 -12.19
N SER A 91 -4.76 16.27 -12.58
CA SER A 91 -5.94 16.53 -13.42
C SER A 91 -7.15 17.03 -12.63
N HIS A 92 -7.02 17.21 -11.30
CA HIS A 92 -8.11 17.57 -10.39
C HIS A 92 -9.37 16.68 -10.54
N ASN A 93 -9.20 15.42 -10.95
CA ASN A 93 -10.31 14.51 -11.23
C ASN A 93 -10.59 13.58 -10.05
N PHE A 94 -11.62 13.92 -9.28
CA PHE A 94 -12.03 13.17 -8.10
C PHE A 94 -12.44 11.71 -8.40
N TRP A 95 -13.17 11.46 -9.49
CA TRP A 95 -13.61 10.11 -9.84
C TRP A 95 -12.46 9.20 -10.25
N LEU A 96 -11.46 9.77 -10.93
CA LEU A 96 -10.25 9.06 -11.29
C LEU A 96 -9.43 8.69 -10.04
N LEU A 97 -9.41 9.57 -9.03
CA LEU A 97 -8.81 9.26 -7.72
C LEU A 97 -9.53 8.08 -7.05
N VAL A 98 -10.86 8.09 -6.99
CA VAL A 98 -11.64 6.99 -6.40
C VAL A 98 -11.42 5.68 -7.16
N ALA A 99 -11.40 5.71 -8.50
CA ALA A 99 -11.12 4.52 -9.29
C ALA A 99 -9.71 3.99 -9.03
N ALA A 100 -8.71 4.88 -8.96
CA ALA A 100 -7.33 4.52 -8.66
C ALA A 100 -7.17 3.94 -7.25
N THR A 101 -7.88 4.46 -6.24
CA THR A 101 -7.84 3.88 -4.88
C THR A 101 -8.53 2.52 -4.80
N VAL A 102 -9.61 2.29 -5.56
CA VAL A 102 -10.22 0.96 -5.68
C VAL A 102 -9.21 -0.06 -6.25
N VAL A 103 -8.45 0.32 -7.28
CA VAL A 103 -7.38 -0.52 -7.83
C VAL A 103 -6.25 -0.73 -6.82
N ALA A 104 -5.87 0.31 -6.07
CA ALA A 104 -4.91 0.21 -4.97
C ALA A 104 -5.39 -0.74 -3.84
N GLY A 105 -6.69 -0.99 -3.74
CA GLY A 105 -7.24 -2.01 -2.85
C GLY A 105 -6.66 -3.40 -3.10
N TYR A 106 -6.33 -3.76 -4.35
CA TYR A 106 -5.65 -5.03 -4.66
C TYR A 106 -4.29 -5.16 -3.94
N TYR A 107 -3.56 -4.06 -3.86
CA TYR A 107 -2.33 -3.98 -3.09
C TYR A 107 -2.57 -4.18 -1.60
N ASN A 108 -3.60 -3.55 -1.01
CA ASN A 108 -3.99 -3.77 0.39
C ASN A 108 -4.32 -5.23 0.70
N ALA A 109 -5.09 -5.88 -0.17
CA ALA A 109 -5.43 -7.30 -0.03
C ALA A 109 -4.18 -8.20 0.00
N ASN A 110 -3.19 -7.89 -0.85
CA ASN A 110 -1.93 -8.63 -0.89
C ASN A 110 -1.06 -8.37 0.36
N ALA A 111 -1.10 -7.16 0.91
CA ALA A 111 -0.45 -6.82 2.19
C ALA A 111 -1.00 -7.66 3.36
N GLN A 112 -2.32 -7.87 3.40
CA GLN A 112 -2.94 -8.70 4.44
C GLN A 112 -2.54 -10.18 4.35
N LEU A 113 -2.28 -10.69 3.15
CA LEU A 113 -1.83 -12.07 2.94
C LEU A 113 -0.35 -12.29 3.32
N TYR A 114 0.42 -11.22 3.45
CA TYR A 114 1.83 -11.25 3.83
C TYR A 114 2.06 -11.84 5.23
N ARG A 115 1.14 -11.59 6.19
CA ARG A 115 1.19 -12.17 7.54
C ARG A 115 1.13 -13.71 7.53
N PHE A 116 0.41 -14.29 6.56
CA PHE A 116 0.29 -15.74 6.42
C PHE A 116 1.50 -16.35 5.71
N ALA A 117 2.07 -15.65 4.74
CA ALA A 117 3.33 -16.06 4.09
C ALA A 117 4.50 -16.06 5.07
N ALA A 118 4.60 -15.05 5.95
CA ALA A 118 5.61 -14.99 7.00
C ALA A 118 5.50 -16.16 8.00
N ALA A 119 4.27 -16.55 8.37
CA ALA A 119 4.03 -17.69 9.27
C ALA A 119 4.44 -19.03 8.64
N GLU A 120 4.26 -19.22 7.34
CA GLU A 120 4.65 -20.46 6.65
C GLU A 120 6.17 -20.62 6.49
N LEU A 121 6.90 -19.52 6.28
CA LEU A 121 8.37 -19.54 6.15
C LEU A 121 9.10 -19.72 7.48
N ALA A 122 8.45 -19.45 8.61
CA ALA A 122 9.02 -19.63 9.93
C ALA A 122 8.85 -21.08 10.42
N LEU A 123 9.90 -21.61 11.05
CA LEU A 123 9.85 -22.89 11.77
C LEU A 123 8.67 -22.90 12.75
N PRO A 124 7.97 -24.03 12.96
CA PRO A 124 6.78 -24.10 13.83
C PRO A 124 6.98 -23.45 15.19
N ALA A 125 8.15 -23.63 15.81
CA ALA A 125 8.53 -23.06 17.11
C ALA A 125 8.74 -21.53 17.12
N PHE A 126 8.90 -20.88 15.97
CA PHE A 126 9.18 -19.44 15.84
C PHE A 126 8.12 -18.66 15.05
N ARG A 127 7.00 -19.30 14.67
CA ARG A 127 5.94 -18.66 13.86
C ARG A 127 5.35 -17.41 14.52
N GLU A 128 5.02 -17.50 15.81
CA GLU A 128 4.45 -16.37 16.55
C GLU A 128 5.43 -15.18 16.63
N LYS A 129 6.72 -15.46 16.90
CA LYS A 129 7.77 -14.44 16.91
C LYS A 129 7.99 -13.83 15.53
N ALA A 130 7.95 -14.62 14.46
CA ALA A 130 8.10 -14.12 13.10
C ALA A 130 6.95 -13.20 12.70
N VAL A 131 5.70 -13.59 12.99
CA VAL A 131 4.52 -12.75 12.73
C VAL A 131 4.57 -11.46 13.55
N SER A 132 4.95 -11.54 14.83
CA SER A 132 5.10 -10.36 15.71
C SER A 132 6.17 -9.40 15.19
N LEU A 133 7.35 -9.89 14.80
CA LEU A 133 8.43 -9.06 14.25
C LEU A 133 8.00 -8.35 12.96
N VAL A 134 7.26 -9.05 12.13
CA VAL A 134 6.74 -8.55 10.86
C VAL A 134 5.68 -7.47 11.09
N MET A 135 4.79 -7.64 12.09
CA MET A 135 3.85 -6.59 12.48
C MET A 135 4.54 -5.40 13.14
N ALA A 136 5.61 -5.63 13.90
CA ALA A 136 6.45 -4.56 14.45
C ALA A 136 7.15 -3.75 13.35
N GLY A 137 7.51 -4.36 12.21
CA GLY A 137 7.99 -3.64 11.02
C GLY A 137 6.98 -2.61 10.49
N GLY A 138 5.69 -2.80 10.75
CA GLY A 138 4.64 -1.82 10.46
C GLY A 138 4.76 -0.52 11.26
N LEU A 139 5.39 -0.52 12.45
CA LEU A 139 5.63 0.69 13.24
C LEU A 139 6.57 1.65 12.51
N ILE A 140 7.58 1.12 11.82
CA ILE A 140 8.47 1.93 10.96
C ILE A 140 7.63 2.61 9.89
N GLY A 141 6.68 1.90 9.28
CA GLY A 141 5.80 2.49 8.28
C GLY A 141 4.81 3.51 8.82
N ALA A 142 4.32 3.33 10.04
CA ALA A 142 3.46 4.29 10.70
C ALA A 142 4.17 5.61 11.02
N VAL A 143 5.47 5.58 11.32
CA VAL A 143 6.27 6.79 11.57
C VAL A 143 6.84 7.36 10.28
N ALA A 144 7.49 6.55 9.46
CA ALA A 144 8.14 6.99 8.23
C ALA A 144 7.13 7.44 7.18
N GLY A 145 5.96 6.80 7.10
CA GLY A 145 4.97 7.06 6.07
C GLY A 145 4.43 8.50 6.05
N PRO A 146 3.76 8.95 7.13
CA PRO A 146 3.29 10.33 7.24
C PRO A 146 4.41 11.37 7.17
N ASN A 147 5.60 11.05 7.70
CA ASN A 147 6.77 11.93 7.60
C ASN A 147 7.26 12.09 6.16
N LEU A 148 7.31 10.99 5.38
CA LEU A 148 7.61 11.03 3.95
C LEU A 148 6.56 11.84 3.20
N ALA A 149 5.28 11.59 3.45
CA ALA A 149 4.19 12.33 2.80
C ALA A 149 4.24 13.83 3.12
N SER A 150 4.50 14.19 4.37
CA SER A 150 4.63 15.58 4.81
C SER A 150 5.85 16.26 4.17
N GLY A 151 7.01 15.59 4.19
CA GLY A 151 8.25 16.10 3.61
C GLY A 151 8.23 16.18 2.07
N THR A 152 7.43 15.35 1.40
CA THR A 152 7.28 15.36 -0.07
C THR A 152 6.05 16.10 -0.58
N ARG A 153 5.19 16.61 0.33
CA ARG A 153 3.99 17.39 -0.04
C ARG A 153 4.33 18.69 -0.76
N SER A 154 5.47 19.32 -0.43
CA SER A 154 5.92 20.61 -1.00
C SER A 154 6.92 20.49 -2.15
N LEU A 155 7.25 19.28 -2.59
CA LEU A 155 8.21 19.08 -3.69
C LEU A 155 7.65 19.43 -5.07
N THR A 156 6.32 19.52 -5.22
CA THR A 156 5.63 19.77 -6.49
C THR A 156 4.61 20.91 -6.34
N GLU A 157 4.35 21.66 -7.42
CA GLU A 157 3.33 22.72 -7.45
C GLU A 157 1.93 22.22 -7.07
N VAL A 158 1.63 20.95 -7.34
CA VAL A 158 0.40 20.28 -6.89
C VAL A 158 0.63 19.60 -5.54
N PRO A 159 -0.12 19.96 -4.48
CA PRO A 159 0.04 19.34 -3.17
C PRO A 159 -0.20 17.83 -3.24
N PHE A 160 0.67 17.06 -2.58
CA PHE A 160 0.66 15.59 -2.47
C PHE A 160 1.04 14.80 -3.74
N ALA A 161 1.27 15.42 -4.90
CA ALA A 161 1.75 14.71 -6.08
C ALA A 161 3.17 14.12 -5.86
N GLY A 162 4.06 14.87 -5.21
CA GLY A 162 5.37 14.38 -4.78
C GLY A 162 5.30 13.19 -3.82
N ALA A 163 4.24 13.10 -3.01
CA ALA A 163 4.05 11.99 -2.08
C ALA A 163 3.63 10.69 -2.80
N TYR A 164 2.83 10.76 -3.86
CA TYR A 164 2.54 9.59 -4.71
C TYR A 164 3.77 9.10 -5.47
N LEU A 165 4.63 10.01 -5.93
CA LEU A 165 5.90 9.64 -6.57
C LEU A 165 6.87 8.98 -5.59
N ALA A 166 6.96 9.49 -4.36
CA ALA A 166 7.75 8.86 -3.31
C ALA A 166 7.24 7.45 -2.99
N LEU A 167 5.91 7.25 -2.95
CA LEU A 167 5.29 5.93 -2.77
C LEU A 167 5.60 4.97 -3.91
N ALA A 168 5.57 5.45 -5.16
CA ALA A 168 5.99 4.65 -6.32
C ALA A 168 7.48 4.25 -6.23
N GLY A 169 8.34 5.15 -5.77
CA GLY A 169 9.76 4.86 -5.52
C GLY A 169 9.99 3.83 -4.40
N VAL A 170 9.26 3.95 -3.30
CA VAL A 170 9.30 2.98 -2.19
C VAL A 170 8.78 1.61 -2.64
N ALA A 171 7.73 1.59 -3.46
CA ALA A 171 7.21 0.36 -4.05
C ALA A 171 8.24 -0.27 -5.01
N LEU A 172 8.94 0.51 -5.85
CA LEU A 172 10.02 0.00 -6.70
C LEU A 172 11.21 -0.54 -5.89
N LEU A 173 11.58 0.12 -4.79
CA LEU A 173 12.65 -0.35 -3.89
C LEU A 173 12.29 -1.64 -3.15
N ALA A 174 11.00 -1.93 -2.98
CA ALA A 174 10.53 -3.13 -2.31
C ALA A 174 10.41 -4.36 -3.25
N MET A 175 10.71 -4.19 -4.55
CA MET A 175 10.52 -5.17 -5.63
C MET A 175 11.70 -6.13 -5.78
#